data_AF-A0A5C1QE33-F1
#
_entry.id   AF-A0A5C1QE33-F1
#
_cell.length_a   1.000
_cell.length_b   1.000
_cell.length_c   1.000
_cell.angle_alpha   90.00
_cell.angle_beta   90.00
_cell.angle_gamma   90.00
#
_symmetry.space_group_name_H-M   'P 1'
#
loop_
_entity.id
_entity.type
_entity.pdbx_description
1 polymer ?
#
loop_
_entity_poly.entity_id
_entity_poly.type
_entity_poly.pdbx_seq_one_letter_code
_entity_poly.pdbx_strand_id
1 'polypeptide(L)' 'MTDKLFIFADSLCFFYSIIETAKLNGLNPYAYLKWLFENVVLLSEGESMEHLTPWNCDSVEVNKIML' A
#
# COMPACT_ATOMS: atom_id res chain seq x y z
N MET A 1 25.29 -13.10 -10.68
CA MET A 1 24.06 -13.11 -11.53
C MET A 1 22.82 -13.54 -10.75
N THR A 2 22.97 -14.22 -9.62
CA THR A 2 21.89 -14.71 -8.74
C THR A 2 21.22 -13.65 -7.86
N ASP A 3 21.95 -12.63 -7.39
CA ASP A 3 21.42 -11.72 -6.36
C ASP A 3 20.39 -10.72 -6.91
N LYS A 4 20.59 -10.22 -8.13
CA LYS A 4 19.66 -9.25 -8.73
C LYS A 4 18.29 -9.86 -9.02
N LEU A 5 18.26 -11.09 -9.55
CA LEU A 5 17.00 -11.78 -9.87
C LEU A 5 16.18 -12.05 -8.60
N PHE A 6 16.85 -12.42 -7.50
CA PHE A 6 16.21 -12.65 -6.21
C PHE A 6 15.58 -11.35 -5.65
N ILE A 7 16.31 -10.24 -5.67
CA ILE A 7 15.79 -8.92 -5.25
C ILE A 7 14.56 -8.50 -6.06
N PHE A 8 14.53 -8.78 -7.37
CA PHE A 8 13.35 -8.49 -8.20
C PHE A 8 12.14 -9.33 -7.80
N ALA A 9 12.33 -10.63 -7.54
CA ALA A 9 11.25 -11.52 -7.12
C ALA A 9 10.65 -11.08 -5.78
N ASP A 10 11.48 -10.72 -4.80
CA ASP A 10 11.03 -10.24 -3.49
C ASP A 10 10.25 -8.93 -3.60
N SER A 11 10.76 -7.99 -4.42
CA SER A 11 10.09 -6.70 -4.64
C SER A 11 8.71 -6.89 -5.27
N LEU A 12 8.60 -7.76 -6.28
CA LEU A 12 7.32 -8.07 -6.92
C LEU A 12 6.33 -8.75 -5.97
N CYS A 13 6.81 -9.70 -5.16
CA CYS A 13 6.00 -10.37 -4.14
C CYS A 13 5.45 -9.38 -3.11
N PHE A 14 6.26 -8.42 -2.69
CA PHE A 14 5.85 -7.36 -1.77
C PHE A 14 4.72 -6.50 -2.35
N PHE A 15 4.89 -5.96 -3.57
CA PHE A 15 3.83 -5.17 -4.22
C PHE A 15 2.56 -5.97 -4.47
N TYR A 16 2.70 -7.22 -4.92
CA TYR A 16 1.56 -8.12 -5.13
C TYR A 16 0.77 -8.32 -3.83
N SER A 17 1.48 -8.61 -2.73
CA SER A 17 0.88 -8.78 -1.41
C SER A 17 0.07 -7.55 -0.97
N ILE A 18 0.61 -6.35 -1.17
CA ILE A 18 -0.10 -5.10 -0.84
C ILE A 18 -1.36 -4.94 -1.71
N ILE A 19 -1.23 -5.16 -3.02
CA ILE A 19 -2.33 -5.03 -3.98
C ILE A 19 -3.46 -5.99 -3.64
N GLU A 20 -3.16 -7.27 -3.40
CA GLU A 20 -4.18 -8.25 -3.07
C GLU A 20 -4.81 -7.98 -1.69
N THR A 21 -4.03 -7.51 -0.72
CA THR A 21 -4.57 -7.11 0.59
C THR A 21 -5.52 -5.92 0.45
N ALA A 22 -5.20 -4.92 -0.38
CA ALA A 22 -6.09 -3.79 -0.66
C ALA A 22 -7.41 -4.26 -1.29
N LYS A 23 -7.34 -5.17 -2.28
CA LYS A 23 -8.55 -5.76 -2.90
C LYS A 23 -9.42 -6.49 -1.88
N LEU A 24 -8.81 -7.31 -1.02
CA LEU A 24 -9.51 -8.06 0.03
C LEU A 24 -10.23 -7.14 1.03
N ASN A 25 -9.75 -5.91 1.20
CA ASN A 25 -10.37 -4.88 2.06
C ASN A 25 -11.31 -3.92 1.30
N GLY A 26 -11.67 -4.24 0.04
CA GLY A 26 -12.63 -3.43 -0.74
C GLY A 26 -12.08 -2.11 -1.27
N LEU A 27 -10.75 -1.97 -1.31
CA LEU A 27 -10.08 -0.79 -1.84
C LEU A 27 -9.76 -0.94 -3.32
N ASN A 28 -9.85 0.16 -4.06
CA ASN A 28 -9.27 0.27 -5.38
C ASN A 28 -7.72 0.27 -5.23
N PRO A 29 -7.00 -0.68 -5.85
CA PRO A 29 -5.57 -0.84 -5.60
C PRO A 29 -4.72 0.37 -5.96
N TYR A 30 -5.06 1.05 -7.06
CA TYR A 30 -4.35 2.26 -7.47
C TYR A 30 -4.61 3.40 -6.47
N ALA A 31 -5.88 3.61 -6.12
CA ALA A 31 -6.27 4.67 -5.18
C ALA A 31 -5.58 4.49 -3.83
N TYR A 32 -5.57 3.26 -3.31
CA TYR A 32 -4.91 2.92 -2.06
C TYR A 32 -3.40 3.11 -2.11
N LEU A 33 -2.71 2.62 -3.16
CA LEU A 33 -1.26 2.81 -3.27
C LEU A 33 -0.88 4.29 -3.39
N LYS A 34 -1.64 5.08 -4.15
CA LYS A 34 -1.45 6.53 -4.25
C LYS A 34 -1.61 7.18 -2.88
N TRP A 35 -2.73 6.91 -2.20
CA TRP A 35 -3.00 7.42 -0.86
C TRP A 35 -1.92 7.00 0.15
N LEU A 36 -1.53 5.73 0.17
CA LEU A 36 -0.51 5.20 1.08
C LEU A 36 0.81 5.96 0.91
N PHE A 37 1.29 6.13 -0.33
CA PHE A 37 2.56 6.83 -0.57
C PHE A 37 2.50 8.33 -0.32
N GLU A 38 1.34 8.96 -0.50
CA GLU A 38 1.14 10.38 -0.16
C GLU A 38 1.11 10.61 1.36
N ASN A 39 0.63 9.64 2.14
CA ASN A 39 0.51 9.77 3.59
C ASN A 39 1.72 9.25 4.36
N VAL A 40 2.39 8.19 3.88
CA VAL A 40 3.54 7.60 4.58
C VAL A 40 4.70 8.60 4.74
N VAL A 41 4.86 9.52 3.80
CA VAL A 41 5.89 10.58 3.84
C VAL A 41 5.61 11.67 4.88
N LEU A 42 4.39 11.71 5.42
CA LEU A 42 3.97 12.70 6.43
C LEU A 42 4.18 12.20 7.86
N LEU A 43 4.52 10.92 8.04
CA LEU A 43 4.70 10.33 9.37
C LEU A 43 5.92 10.89 10.06
N SER A 44 5.76 11.18 11.35
CA SER A 44 6.88 11.53 12.22
C SER A 44 7.70 10.29 12.58
N GLU A 45 8.96 10.48 12.96
CA GLU A 45 9.80 9.38 13.44
C GLU A 45 9.15 8.68 14.64
N GLY A 46 9.00 7.36 14.57
CA GLY A 46 8.35 6.55 15.61
C GLY A 46 6.82 6.55 15.59
N GLU A 47 6.19 7.26 14.65
CA GLU A 47 4.74 7.22 14.47
C GLU A 47 4.28 5.88 13.88
N SER A 48 3.15 5.37 14.35
CA SER A 48 2.60 4.09 13.89
C SER A 48 1.98 4.23 12.50
N MET A 49 2.31 3.30 11.61
CA MET A 49 1.69 3.15 10.29
C MET A 49 0.33 2.43 10.31
N GLU A 50 -0.16 2.01 11.49
CA GLU A 50 -1.36 1.18 11.59
C GLU A 50 -2.60 1.84 10.97
N HIS A 51 -2.72 3.17 11.04
CA HIS A 51 -3.83 3.90 10.43
C HIS A 51 -3.74 3.97 8.88
N LEU A 52 -2.58 3.64 8.30
CA LEU A 52 -2.38 3.55 6.86
C LEU A 52 -2.67 2.16 6.29
N THR A 53 -3.00 1.17 7.13
CA THR A 53 -3.24 -0.19 6.67
C THR A 53 -4.58 -0.31 5.92
N PRO A 54 -4.73 -1.33 5.06
CA PRO A 54 -5.95 -1.53 4.28
C PRO A 54 -7.22 -1.71 5.12
N TRP A 55 -7.10 -2.22 6.34
CA TRP A 55 -8.24 -2.49 7.23
C TRP A 55 -8.59 -1.34 8.17
N ASN A 56 -7.73 -0.32 8.31
CA ASN A 56 -7.96 0.82 9.20
C ASN A 56 -8.24 2.15 8.45
N CYS A 57 -7.87 2.24 7.17
CA CYS A 57 -8.12 3.45 6.38
C CYS A 57 -9.63 3.64 6.06
N ASP A 58 -10.05 4.88 5.82
CA ASP A 58 -11.40 5.17 5.34
C ASP A 58 -11.51 4.77 3.86
N SER A 59 -12.10 3.61 3.61
CA SER A 59 -12.21 3.05 2.26
C SER A 59 -13.09 3.89 1.32
N VAL A 60 -14.06 4.64 1.85
CA VAL A 60 -14.90 5.53 1.04
C VAL A 60 -14.07 6.71 0.56
N GLU A 61 -13.28 7.33 1.45
CA GLU A 61 -12.44 8.46 1.10
C GLU A 61 -11.29 8.06 0.17
N VAL A 62 -10.60 6.96 0.49
CA VAL A 62 -9.50 6.46 -0.34
C VAL A 62 -9.98 6.14 -1.76
N ASN A 63 -11.13 5.47 -1.91
CA ASN A 63 -11.64 5.08 -3.23
C ASN A 63 -12.08 6.28 -4.10
N LYS A 64 -12.38 7.45 -3.52
CA LYS A 64 -12.72 8.66 -4.28
C LYS A 64 -11.56 9.24 -5.06
N ILE A 65 -10.31 8.90 -4.71
CA ILE A 65 -9.11 9.40 -5.42
C ILE A 65 -9.11 9.00 -6.92
N MET A 66 -9.96 8.07 -7.31
CA MET A 66 -10.16 7.59 -8.69
C MET A 66 -11.38 8.19 -9.41
N LEU A 67 -12.20 9.04 -8.75
CA LEU A 67 -13.37 9.71 -9.33
C LEU A 67 -13.06 11.18 -9.63
#